data_AF-A0A0T9RLU2-F1
#
_entry.id   AF-A0A0T9RLU2-F1
#
_cell.length_a   1.000
_cell.length_b   1.000
_cell.length_c   1.000
_cell.angle_alpha   90.00
_cell.angle_beta   90.00
_cell.angle_gamma   90.00
#
_symmetry.space_group_name_H-M   'P 1'
#
loop_
_entity.id
_entity.type
_entity.pdbx_description
1 polymer ?
#
loop_
_entity_poly.entity_id
_entity_poly.type
_entity_poly.pdbx_seq_one_letter_code
_entity_poly.pdbx_strand_id
1 'polypeptide(L)'
;MSHFVASLPLGQLRAAVAKVGGKKELTGKNDIETEISNQCGRLISNAIVYYNSAILSRLLGRLEAEGNAKGIESLPRISPVAWQHILLNGHYTFQSSNEIIDLDALVAALKLG
;
A
#
# COMPACT_ATOMS: atom_id res chain seq x y z
N MET A 1 9.61 -3.45 -12.68
CA MET A 1 8.60 -4.11 -11.81
C MET A 1 8.95 -5.56 -11.44
N SER A 2 9.91 -6.21 -12.11
CA SER A 2 10.30 -7.62 -11.88
C SER A 2 11.14 -7.89 -10.62
N HIS A 3 11.70 -6.87 -9.96
CA HIS A 3 12.65 -7.04 -8.85
C HIS A 3 12.05 -7.13 -7.44
N PHE A 4 10.73 -6.95 -7.26
CA PHE A 4 10.10 -6.85 -5.94
C PHE A 4 9.07 -7.96 -5.64
N VAL A 5 9.17 -9.11 -6.29
CA VAL A 5 8.31 -10.27 -5.99
C VAL A 5 8.93 -11.04 -4.83
N ALA A 6 8.74 -10.52 -3.61
CA ALA A 6 8.98 -11.27 -2.37
C ALA A 6 7.68 -11.98 -1.95
N SER A 7 7.78 -13.28 -1.71
CA SER A 7 6.75 -14.20 -1.27
C SER A 7 5.93 -13.70 -0.06
N LEU A 8 4.59 -13.67 -0.24
CA LEU A 8 3.47 -13.60 0.71
C LEU A 8 3.60 -12.74 2.00
N PRO A 9 2.80 -11.65 2.10
CA PRO A 9 1.77 -11.60 3.15
C PRO A 9 0.43 -10.96 2.72
N LEU A 10 0.00 -11.08 1.46
CA LEU A 10 -1.28 -10.52 0.99
C LEU A 10 -2.49 -11.02 1.82
N GLY A 11 -2.45 -12.28 2.26
CA GLY A 11 -3.48 -12.84 3.15
C GLY A 11 -3.54 -12.17 4.54
N GLN A 12 -2.39 -11.79 5.10
CA GLN A 12 -2.33 -11.09 6.39
C GLN A 12 -2.80 -9.64 6.27
N LEU A 13 -2.43 -8.96 5.18
CA LEU A 13 -2.96 -7.63 4.84
C LEU A 13 -4.49 -7.69 4.71
N ARG A 14 -5.01 -8.68 3.98
CA ARG A 14 -6.45 -8.88 3.82
C ARG A 14 -7.15 -9.10 5.16
N ALA A 15 -6.57 -9.92 6.03
CA ALA A 15 -7.08 -10.17 7.38
C ALA A 15 -7.05 -8.90 8.25
N ALA A 16 -6.02 -8.06 8.12
CA ALA A 16 -5.91 -6.79 8.83
C ALA A 16 -6.99 -5.78 8.38
N VAL A 17 -7.20 -5.64 7.07
CA VAL A 17 -8.26 -4.79 6.51
C VAL A 17 -9.64 -5.25 6.97
N ALA A 18 -9.91 -6.56 6.97
CA ALA A 18 -11.18 -7.12 7.45
C ALA A 18 -11.39 -6.92 8.96
N LYS A 19 -10.32 -6.91 9.77
CA LYS A 19 -10.41 -6.69 11.22
C LYS A 19 -10.77 -5.24 11.57
N VAL A 20 -10.31 -4.29 10.76
CA VAL A 20 -10.52 -2.85 10.97
C VAL A 20 -11.97 -2.43 10.73
N GLY A 21 -12.64 -2.99 9.73
CA GLY A 21 -14.06 -2.71 9.49
C GLY A 21 -15.01 -3.34 10.52
N GLY A 22 -14.51 -3.84 11.65
CA GLY A 22 -15.32 -4.42 12.71
C GLY A 22 -15.78 -5.83 12.39
N LYS A 23 -15.45 -6.79 13.27
CA LYS A 23 -15.95 -8.17 13.24
C LYS A 23 -17.49 -8.28 13.23
N LYS A 24 -18.22 -7.20 13.49
CA LYS A 24 -19.70 -7.09 13.55
C LYS A 24 -20.33 -6.22 12.45
N GLU A 25 -19.56 -5.37 11.75
CA GLU A 25 -20.08 -4.56 10.64
C GLU A 25 -19.74 -5.16 9.27
N LEU A 26 -18.67 -5.97 9.18
CA LEU A 26 -18.30 -6.73 7.98
C LEU A 26 -18.68 -8.22 8.01
N THR A 27 -19.24 -8.72 9.12
CA THR A 27 -20.05 -9.94 9.07
C THR A 27 -21.42 -9.51 8.57
N GLY A 28 -21.54 -9.48 7.25
CA GLY A 28 -22.80 -9.23 6.58
C GLY A 28 -23.91 -10.04 7.25
N LYS A 29 -25.07 -9.43 7.48
CA LYS A 29 -26.23 -10.17 7.98
C LYS A 29 -26.66 -11.24 6.96
N ASN A 30 -26.27 -11.06 5.69
CA ASN A 30 -26.44 -11.99 4.57
C ASN A 30 -25.13 -12.20 3.77
N ASP A 31 -25.01 -13.31 3.03
CA ASP A 31 -23.84 -13.71 2.22
C ASP A 31 -23.36 -12.63 1.24
N ILE A 32 -24.27 -11.83 0.69
CA ILE A 32 -23.97 -10.77 -0.29
C ILE A 32 -23.08 -9.67 0.32
N GLU A 33 -23.40 -9.23 1.54
CA GLU A 33 -22.63 -8.18 2.23
C GLU A 33 -21.23 -8.69 2.60
N THR A 34 -21.10 -9.97 2.94
CA THR A 34 -19.81 -10.62 3.19
C THR A 34 -18.96 -10.70 1.92
N GLU A 35 -19.57 -11.02 0.78
CA GLU A 35 -18.89 -11.02 -0.53
C GLU A 35 -18.43 -9.62 -0.93
N ILE A 36 -19.29 -8.60 -0.78
CA ILE A 36 -18.93 -7.20 -1.04
C ILE A 36 -17.74 -6.77 -0.17
N SER A 37 -17.79 -7.07 1.13
CA SER A 37 -16.70 -6.80 2.07
C SER A 37 -15.38 -7.46 1.64
N ASN A 38 -15.44 -8.73 1.20
CA ASN A 38 -14.27 -9.44 0.69
C ASN A 38 -13.68 -8.76 -0.55
N GLN A 39 -14.51 -8.32 -1.50
CA GLN A 39 -14.06 -7.62 -2.70
C GLN A 39 -13.47 -6.24 -2.36
N CYS A 40 -14.08 -5.48 -1.44
CA CYS A 40 -13.51 -4.23 -0.94
C CYS A 40 -12.14 -4.46 -0.29
N GLY A 41 -12.00 -5.50 0.54
CA GLY A 41 -10.72 -5.86 1.15
C GLY A 41 -9.64 -6.20 0.12
N ARG A 42 -10.00 -6.88 -0.97
CA ARG A 42 -9.09 -7.15 -2.10
C ARG A 42 -8.68 -5.86 -2.82
N LEU A 43 -9.64 -4.99 -3.10
CA LEU A 43 -9.38 -3.71 -3.77
C LEU A 43 -8.42 -2.84 -2.95
N ILE A 44 -8.66 -2.68 -1.65
CA ILE A 44 -7.81 -1.90 -0.73
C ILE A 44 -6.40 -2.51 -0.67
N SER A 45 -6.31 -3.84 -0.53
CA SER A 45 -5.01 -4.53 -0.49
C SER A 45 -4.21 -4.31 -1.77
N ASN A 46 -4.86 -4.41 -2.93
CA ASN A 46 -4.23 -4.18 -4.23
C ASN A 46 -3.79 -2.72 -4.40
N ALA A 47 -4.60 -1.77 -3.94
CA ALA A 47 -4.25 -0.36 -3.98
C ALA A 47 -2.99 -0.07 -3.13
N ILE A 48 -2.91 -0.61 -1.92
CA ILE A 48 -1.74 -0.46 -1.04
C ILE A 48 -0.48 -1.01 -1.73
N VAL A 49 -0.55 -2.24 -2.25
CA VAL A 49 0.59 -2.86 -2.93
C VAL A 49 1.00 -2.06 -4.16
N TYR A 50 0.04 -1.61 -4.96
CA TYR A 50 0.29 -0.78 -6.14
C TYR A 50 1.05 0.50 -5.77
N TYR A 51 0.56 1.28 -4.81
CA TYR A 51 1.18 2.54 -4.43
C TYR A 51 2.55 2.34 -3.80
N ASN A 52 2.71 1.35 -2.90
CA ASN A 52 4.01 1.03 -2.32
C ASN A 52 5.03 0.63 -3.41
N SER A 53 4.64 -0.23 -4.35
CA SER A 53 5.51 -0.60 -5.48
C SER A 53 5.84 0.60 -6.39
N ALA A 54 4.88 1.48 -6.67
CA ALA A 54 5.10 2.65 -7.50
C ALA A 54 6.05 3.67 -6.85
N ILE A 55 5.91 3.89 -5.53
CA ILE A 55 6.81 4.75 -4.75
C ILE A 55 8.22 4.16 -4.73
N LEU A 56 8.37 2.87 -4.43
CA LEU A 56 9.67 2.19 -4.42
C LEU A 56 10.34 2.22 -5.79
N SER A 57 9.58 2.00 -6.87
CA SER A 57 10.13 2.03 -8.23
C SER A 57 10.65 3.42 -8.62
N ARG A 58 9.94 4.48 -8.26
CA ARG A 58 10.38 5.86 -8.52
C ARG A 58 11.57 6.24 -7.65
N LEU A 59 11.54 5.84 -6.38
CA LEU A 59 12.64 6.09 -5.44
C LEU A 59 13.93 5.40 -5.90
N LEU A 60 13.84 4.17 -6.42
CA LEU A 60 14.96 3.48 -7.05
C LEU A 60 15.55 4.30 -8.20
N GLY A 61 14.71 4.72 -9.15
CA GLY A 61 15.17 5.51 -10.30
C GLY A 61 15.86 6.82 -9.91
N ARG A 62 15.36 7.50 -8.87
CA ARG A 62 16.02 8.69 -8.32
C ARG A 62 17.39 8.36 -7.72
N LEU A 63 17.48 7.31 -6.90
CA LEU A 63 18.73 6.91 -6.26
C LEU A 63 19.79 6.46 -7.28
N GLU A 64 19.37 5.79 -8.36
CA GLU A 64 20.23 5.43 -9.50
C GLU A 64 20.78 6.68 -10.19
N ALA A 65 19.92 7.68 -10.45
CA ALA A 65 20.34 8.96 -11.04
C ALA A 65 21.28 9.77 -10.13
N GLU A 66 21.12 9.66 -8.81
CA GLU A 66 21.98 10.29 -7.80
C GLU A 66 23.28 9.51 -7.53
N GLY A 67 23.42 8.28 -8.06
CA GLY A 67 24.55 7.38 -7.74
C GLY A 67 24.59 6.94 -6.27
N ASN A 68 23.45 6.98 -5.57
CA ASN A 68 23.37 6.70 -4.14
C ASN A 68 23.31 5.20 -3.85
N ALA A 69 24.47 4.54 -3.93
CA ALA A 69 24.60 3.09 -3.72
C ALA A 69 24.08 2.61 -2.35
N LYS A 70 24.23 3.42 -1.29
CA LYS A 70 23.73 3.08 0.06
C LYS A 70 22.21 3.04 0.10
N GLY A 71 21.55 4.03 -0.52
CA GLY A 71 20.09 4.05 -0.63
C GLY A 71 19.57 2.86 -1.42
N ILE A 72 20.21 2.52 -2.54
CA ILE A 72 19.85 1.37 -3.38
C ILE A 72 19.97 0.06 -2.59
N GLU A 73 21.03 -0.13 -1.80
CA GLU A 73 21.21 -1.35 -0.98
C GLU A 73 20.17 -1.47 0.15
N SER A 74 19.65 -0.33 0.65
CA SER A 74 18.62 -0.32 1.69
C SER A 74 17.21 -0.64 1.17
N LEU A 75 16.94 -0.34 -0.12
CA LEU A 75 15.62 -0.42 -0.73
C LEU A 75 14.95 -1.82 -0.65
N PRO A 76 15.67 -2.94 -0.89
CA PRO A 76 15.11 -4.28 -0.80
C PRO A 76 14.59 -4.66 0.59
N ARG A 77 14.99 -3.94 1.65
CA ARG A 77 14.50 -4.14 3.01
C ARG A 77 13.06 -3.61 3.18
N ILE A 78 12.60 -2.76 2.27
CA ILE A 78 11.25 -2.18 2.30
C ILE A 78 10.34 -3.06 1.43
N SER A 79 9.42 -3.76 2.08
CA SER A 79 8.46 -4.62 1.38
C SER A 79 7.34 -3.77 0.76
N PRO A 80 6.96 -4.02 -0.51
CA PRO A 80 5.77 -3.40 -1.11
C PRO A 80 4.47 -3.82 -0.43
N VAL A 81 4.48 -4.92 0.35
CA VAL A 81 3.33 -5.40 1.12
C VAL A 81 3.41 -4.93 2.58
N ALA A 82 4.34 -4.04 2.93
CA ALA A 82 4.38 -3.46 4.27
C ALA A 82 3.12 -2.62 4.49
N TRP A 83 2.32 -3.02 5.48
CA TRP A 83 1.07 -2.33 5.84
C TRP A 83 1.01 -1.96 7.32
N GLN A 84 1.94 -2.48 8.13
CA GLN A 84 2.00 -2.18 9.56
C GLN A 84 2.22 -0.70 9.86
N HIS A 85 2.74 0.08 8.91
CA HIS A 85 2.91 1.53 9.01
C HIS A 85 1.69 2.33 8.54
N ILE A 86 0.64 1.66 8.04
CA ILE A 86 -0.58 2.30 7.51
C ILE A 86 -1.66 2.28 8.60
N LEU A 87 -2.18 3.46 8.96
CA LEU A 87 -3.28 3.60 9.92
C LEU A 87 -4.62 3.25 9.25
N LEU A 88 -4.88 1.96 9.04
CA LEU A 88 -6.09 1.49 8.34
C LEU A 88 -7.41 1.93 9.00
N ASN A 89 -7.41 2.21 10.31
CA ASN A 89 -8.57 2.66 11.08
C ASN A 89 -8.66 4.19 11.24
N GLY A 90 -7.88 4.95 10.47
CA GLY A 90 -7.97 6.40 10.44
C GLY A 90 -9.30 6.88 9.86
N HIS A 91 -9.72 8.08 10.24
CA HIS A 91 -10.87 8.73 9.61
C HIS A 91 -10.41 9.46 8.36
N TYR A 92 -10.65 8.86 7.19
CA TYR A 92 -10.30 9.42 5.90
C TYR A 92 -11.54 9.99 5.21
N THR A 93 -11.46 11.24 4.78
CA THR A 93 -12.47 11.84 3.91
C THR A 93 -12.08 11.61 2.47
N PHE A 94 -13.05 11.23 1.63
CA PHE A 94 -12.83 11.21 0.19
C PHE A 94 -12.54 12.63 -0.28
N GLN A 95 -11.43 12.78 -1.00
CA GLN A 95 -11.13 14.02 -1.71
C GLN A 95 -12.17 14.17 -2.83
N SER A 96 -12.87 15.31 -2.84
CA SER A 96 -13.90 15.61 -3.85
C SER A 96 -13.31 16.11 -5.17
N SER A 97 -12.01 16.45 -5.19
CA SER A 97 -11.30 16.82 -6.41
C SER A 97 -10.79 15.57 -7.13
N ASN A 98 -10.88 15.56 -8.46
CA ASN A 98 -10.35 14.50 -9.33
C ASN A 98 -8.82 14.66 -9.51
N GLU A 99 -8.14 15.15 -8.48
CA GLU A 99 -6.70 15.37 -8.51
C GLU A 99 -5.97 14.05 -8.38
N ILE A 100 -5.16 13.75 -9.40
CA ILE A 100 -4.32 12.56 -9.40
C ILE A 100 -3.18 12.81 -8.43
N ILE A 101 -2.90 11.83 -7.57
CA ILE A 101 -1.75 11.88 -6.67
C ILE A 101 -0.47 11.99 -7.50
N ASP A 102 0.24 13.12 -7.37
CA ASP A 102 1.57 13.29 -7.94
C ASP A 102 2.59 12.49 -7.13
N LEU A 103 2.84 11.28 -7.61
CA LEU A 103 3.76 10.35 -6.96
C LEU A 103 5.24 10.78 -7.11
N ASP A 104 5.57 11.59 -8.11
CA ASP A 104 6.92 12.10 -8.32
C ASP A 104 7.22 13.21 -7.31
N ALA A 105 6.26 14.12 -7.07
CA ALA A 105 6.33 15.10 -6.00
C ALA A 105 6.40 14.44 -4.62
N LEU A 106 5.62 13.39 -4.38
CA LEU A 106 5.65 12.63 -3.12
C LEU A 106 7.02 12.00 -2.88
N VAL A 107 7.61 11.35 -3.89
CA VAL A 107 8.94 10.74 -3.79
C VAL A 107 10.01 11.82 -3.58
N ALA A 108 9.93 12.95 -4.28
CA ALA A 108 10.85 14.08 -4.11
C ALA A 108 10.92 14.57 -2.65
N ALA A 109 9.80 14.56 -1.93
CA ALA A 109 9.75 14.94 -0.52
C ALA A 109 10.38 13.91 0.45
N LEU A 110 10.57 12.66 0.03
CA LEU A 110 11.18 11.61 0.86
C LEU A 110 12.69 11.82 0.99
N LYS A 111 13.15 12.01 2.24
CA LYS A 111 14.57 12.01 2.59
C LYS A 111 14.96 10.63 3.11
N LEU A 112 15.87 9.96 2.41
CA LEU A 112 16.55 8.77 2.93
C LEU A 112 17.76 9.27 3.72
N GLY A 113 17.79 8.96 5.02
CA GLY A 113 18.86 9.37 5.94
C GLY A 113 20.17 8.63 5.73
#